data_AF-A0A243W6Q2-F1
#
_entry.id   AF-A0A243W6Q2-F1
#
_cell.length_a   1.000
_cell.length_b   1.000
_cell.length_c   1.000
_cell.angle_alpha   90.00
_cell.angle_beta   90.00
_cell.angle_gamma   90.00
#
_symmetry.space_group_name_H-M   'P 1'
#
loop_
_entity.id
_entity.type
_entity.pdbx_description
1 polymer ?
#
loop_
_entity_poly.entity_id
_entity_poly.type
_entity_poly.pdbx_seq_one_letter_code
_entity_poly.pdbx_strand_id
1 'polypeptide(L)'
;MGTDKEEKTKVDDILQFFRNTKVTAVLIVVGLFLVGFNQVTEALENSLRRLGIIKTFNTSVETNRGQFSAKFVENAWNRMFWMRAYTEWVKIKIPESEQLMAYNKYITASEIWSSQLMNYYLWFDEYYPGSGKRELLQETIQPKLVGIGRAIRRLRFNSSSISDSLIIARVDSIQNLVNDVNNDFYLIVDQKQSAKRLL
;
A
#
# COMPACT_ATOMS: atom_id res chain seq x y z
N MET A 1 -44.71 -6.01 33.39
CA MET A 1 -44.31 -7.33 32.85
C MET A 1 -43.32 -7.06 31.73
N GLY A 2 -42.13 -7.66 31.81
CA GLY A 2 -40.88 -7.17 31.23
C GLY A 2 -40.84 -7.09 29.70
N THR A 3 -40.24 -6.02 29.22
CA THR A 3 -39.78 -5.85 27.84
C THR A 3 -38.45 -6.59 27.67
N ASP A 4 -38.44 -7.69 26.92
CA ASP A 4 -37.21 -8.31 26.44
C ASP A 4 -36.49 -7.34 25.49
N LYS A 5 -35.28 -6.92 25.88
CA LYS A 5 -34.38 -6.16 25.03
C LYS A 5 -33.54 -7.16 24.26
N GLU A 6 -33.86 -7.36 22.97
CA GLU A 6 -32.99 -8.08 22.04
C GLU A 6 -31.60 -7.41 21.98
N GLU A 7 -30.59 -8.16 22.41
CA GLU A 7 -29.19 -7.75 22.38
C GLU A 7 -28.67 -7.90 20.94
N LYS A 8 -28.54 -6.79 20.22
CA LYS A 8 -27.98 -6.77 18.86
C LYS A 8 -26.49 -7.09 18.89
N THR A 9 -26.08 -8.11 18.13
CA THR A 9 -24.69 -8.56 18.10
C THR A 9 -23.90 -7.80 17.03
N LYS A 10 -22.60 -7.54 17.22
CA LYS A 10 -21.71 -6.87 16.23
C LYS A 10 -21.71 -7.53 14.84
N VAL A 11 -22.07 -8.81 14.77
CA VAL A 11 -22.22 -9.56 13.53
C VAL A 11 -23.44 -9.09 12.74
N ASP A 12 -24.53 -8.71 13.42
CA ASP A 12 -25.72 -8.15 12.79
C ASP A 12 -25.45 -6.77 12.19
N ASP A 13 -24.60 -5.95 12.85
CA ASP A 13 -24.18 -4.66 12.31
C ASP A 13 -23.36 -4.80 11.02
N ILE A 14 -22.47 -5.81 10.97
CA ILE A 14 -21.67 -6.11 9.78
C ILE A 14 -22.57 -6.67 8.66
N LEU A 15 -23.48 -7.58 8.99
CA LEU A 15 -24.43 -8.13 8.02
C LEU A 15 -25.40 -7.04 7.51
N GLN A 16 -25.81 -6.10 8.36
CA GLN A 16 -26.63 -4.96 7.97
C GLN A 16 -25.86 -3.99 7.06
N PHE A 17 -24.55 -3.83 7.27
CA PHE A 17 -23.65 -3.07 6.39
C PHE A 17 -23.53 -3.72 5.00
N PHE A 18 -23.38 -5.05 4.91
CA PHE A 18 -23.33 -5.77 3.63
C PHE A 18 -24.70 -5.91 2.93
N ARG A 19 -25.80 -5.87 3.68
CA ARG A 19 -27.17 -5.91 3.14
C ARG A 19 -27.60 -4.59 2.50
N ASN A 20 -26.87 -3.50 2.76
CA ASN A 20 -27.12 -2.22 2.12
C ASN A 20 -26.55 -2.23 0.69
N THR A 21 -27.36 -2.68 -0.26
CA THR A 21 -27.01 -2.88 -1.69
C THR A 21 -26.33 -1.67 -2.33
N LYS A 22 -26.57 -0.45 -1.82
CA LYS A 22 -25.89 0.77 -2.28
C LYS A 22 -24.43 0.87 -1.82
N VAL A 23 -24.12 0.46 -0.59
CA VAL A 23 -22.75 0.51 -0.05
C VAL A 23 -21.90 -0.62 -0.64
N THR A 24 -22.47 -1.81 -0.77
CA THR A 24 -21.81 -2.95 -1.42
C THR A 24 -21.58 -2.68 -2.91
N ALA A 25 -22.53 -2.03 -3.61
CA ALA A 25 -22.33 -1.58 -4.99
C ALA A 25 -21.26 -0.50 -5.09
N VAL A 26 -21.19 0.46 -4.17
CA VAL A 26 -20.12 1.47 -4.15
C VAL A 26 -18.75 0.83 -3.88
N LEU A 27 -18.66 -0.16 -2.98
CA LEU A 27 -17.40 -0.86 -2.71
C LEU A 27 -16.96 -1.75 -3.89
N ILE A 28 -17.91 -2.40 -4.57
CA ILE A 28 -17.64 -3.15 -5.80
C ILE A 28 -17.26 -2.20 -6.94
N VAL A 29 -17.92 -1.05 -7.08
CA VAL A 29 -17.59 -0.05 -8.10
C VAL A 29 -16.26 0.61 -7.81
N VAL A 30 -15.89 0.89 -6.56
CA VAL A 30 -14.55 1.38 -6.18
C VAL A 30 -13.50 0.29 -6.41
N GLY A 31 -13.80 -0.96 -6.08
CA GLY A 31 -12.93 -2.10 -6.40
C GLY A 31 -12.73 -2.32 -7.90
N LEU A 32 -13.79 -2.16 -8.70
CA LEU A 32 -13.74 -2.24 -10.17
C LEU A 32 -13.12 -0.99 -10.80
N PHE A 33 -13.27 0.19 -10.20
CA PHE A 33 -12.60 1.43 -10.62
C PHE A 33 -11.08 1.31 -10.42
N LEU A 34 -10.64 0.70 -9.32
CA LEU A 34 -9.20 0.47 -9.07
C LEU A 34 -8.60 -0.58 -10.02
N VAL A 35 -9.39 -1.54 -10.50
CA VAL A 35 -8.94 -2.59 -11.43
C VAL A 35 -9.10 -2.18 -12.91
N GLY A 36 -10.02 -1.27 -13.23
CA GLY A 36 -10.45 -0.97 -14.61
C GLY A 36 -9.85 0.28 -15.27
N PHE A 37 -9.11 1.13 -14.55
CA PHE A 37 -8.65 2.42 -15.10
C PHE A 37 -7.57 2.32 -16.19
N ASN A 38 -6.93 1.16 -16.36
CA ASN A 38 -5.85 1.01 -17.33
C ASN A 38 -6.33 0.79 -18.78
N GLN A 39 -7.61 0.47 -19.04
CA GLN A 39 -8.07 0.14 -20.41
C GLN A 39 -8.89 1.24 -21.10
N VAL A 40 -9.43 2.22 -20.38
CA VAL A 40 -10.34 3.24 -20.97
C VAL A 40 -9.61 4.49 -21.45
N THR A 41 -8.45 4.82 -20.87
CA THR A 41 -7.66 6.01 -21.22
C THR A 41 -6.98 5.89 -22.58
N GLU A 42 -6.43 4.73 -22.91
CA GLU A 42 -5.71 4.51 -24.18
C GLU A 42 -6.64 4.58 -25.41
N ALA A 43 -7.89 4.13 -25.29
CA ALA A 43 -8.87 4.19 -26.38
C ALA A 43 -9.38 5.62 -26.61
N LEU A 44 -9.58 6.40 -25.54
CA LEU A 44 -10.06 7.78 -25.63
C LEU A 44 -8.98 8.71 -26.19
N GLU A 45 -7.73 8.59 -25.72
CA GLU A 45 -6.61 9.40 -26.23
C GLU A 45 -6.30 9.12 -27.71
N ASN A 46 -6.38 7.85 -28.15
CA ASN A 46 -6.16 7.51 -29.55
C ASN A 46 -7.24 8.08 -30.48
N SER A 47 -8.49 8.17 -30.02
CA SER A 47 -9.57 8.81 -30.77
C SER A 47 -9.42 10.34 -30.87
N LEU A 48 -8.97 10.99 -29.78
CA LEU A 48 -8.76 12.44 -29.74
C LEU A 48 -7.50 12.89 -30.51
N ARG A 49 -6.45 12.05 -30.55
CA ARG A 49 -5.26 12.27 -31.39
C ARG A 49 -5.59 12.16 -32.89
N ARG A 50 -6.44 11.19 -33.27
CA ARG A 50 -6.91 11.05 -34.66
C ARG A 50 -7.72 12.26 -35.15
N LEU A 51 -8.39 12.97 -34.25
CA LEU A 51 -9.17 14.17 -34.56
C LEU A 51 -8.35 15.46 -34.59
N GLY A 52 -7.03 15.42 -34.32
CA GLY A 52 -6.13 16.57 -34.46
C GLY A 52 -6.35 17.70 -33.45
N ILE A 53 -7.10 17.45 -32.37
CA ILE A 53 -7.50 18.48 -31.39
C ILE A 53 -6.38 18.78 -30.38
N ILE A 54 -5.45 17.84 -30.13
CA ILE A 54 -4.40 18.00 -29.13
C ILE A 54 -3.04 18.19 -29.83
N LYS A 55 -2.49 19.40 -29.75
CA LYS A 55 -1.07 19.66 -30.05
C LYS A 55 -0.21 18.78 -29.14
N THR A 56 0.77 18.11 -29.71
CA THR A 56 1.79 17.28 -29.04
C THR A 56 2.60 18.12 -28.04
N PHE A 57 2.01 18.40 -26.87
CA PHE A 57 2.79 18.53 -25.64
C PHE A 57 3.53 17.21 -25.44
N ASN A 58 4.70 17.27 -24.81
CA ASN A 58 5.59 16.13 -24.51
C ASN A 58 4.96 15.18 -23.47
N THR A 59 3.73 14.77 -23.75
CA THR A 59 2.80 14.00 -22.94
C THR A 59 3.36 12.62 -22.64
N SER A 60 4.22 12.06 -23.50
CA SER A 60 4.87 10.78 -23.22
C SER A 60 5.70 10.80 -21.93
N VAL A 61 6.49 11.86 -21.67
CA VAL A 61 7.35 11.94 -20.48
C VAL A 61 6.54 12.21 -19.22
N GLU A 62 5.53 13.09 -19.28
CA GLU A 62 4.66 13.34 -18.13
C GLU A 62 3.75 12.16 -17.81
N THR A 63 3.25 11.46 -18.84
CA THR A 63 2.49 10.22 -18.69
C THR A 63 3.36 9.12 -18.09
N ASN A 64 4.60 8.94 -18.55
CA ASN A 64 5.52 7.94 -18.00
C ASN A 64 5.90 8.25 -16.54
N ARG A 65 6.17 9.52 -16.20
CA ARG A 65 6.42 9.94 -14.80
C ARG A 65 5.20 9.70 -13.92
N GLY A 66 4.01 10.02 -14.40
CA GLY A 66 2.75 9.80 -13.69
C GLY A 66 2.49 8.32 -13.43
N GLN A 67 2.66 7.48 -14.45
CA GLN A 67 2.54 6.02 -14.34
C GLN A 67 3.56 5.42 -13.38
N PHE A 68 4.83 5.86 -13.45
CA PHE A 68 5.85 5.48 -12.49
C PHE A 68 5.41 5.83 -11.06
N SER A 69 5.02 7.08 -10.82
CA SER A 69 4.62 7.55 -9.49
C SER A 69 3.45 6.75 -8.94
N ALA A 70 2.42 6.51 -9.76
CA ALA A 70 1.26 5.72 -9.37
C ALA A 70 1.65 4.29 -9.00
N LYS A 71 2.43 3.61 -9.85
CA LYS A 71 2.89 2.23 -9.62
C LYS A 71 3.82 2.12 -8.42
N PHE A 72 4.70 3.10 -8.20
CA PHE A 72 5.57 3.16 -7.04
C PHE A 72 4.76 3.27 -5.75
N VAL A 73 3.81 4.21 -5.71
CA VAL A 73 2.91 4.42 -4.58
C VAL A 73 2.08 3.16 -4.33
N GLU A 74 1.47 2.59 -5.35
CA GLU A 74 0.68 1.36 -5.25
C GLU A 74 1.50 0.21 -4.62
N ASN A 75 2.71 -0.04 -5.13
CA ASN A 75 3.56 -1.12 -4.61
C ASN A 75 4.05 -0.86 -3.19
N ALA A 76 4.38 0.39 -2.84
CA ALA A 76 4.74 0.78 -1.48
C ALA A 76 3.58 0.53 -0.51
N TRP A 77 2.39 1.01 -0.87
CA TRP A 77 1.17 0.85 -0.07
C TRP A 77 0.75 -0.60 0.07
N ASN A 78 0.73 -1.37 -1.02
CA ASN A 78 0.36 -2.78 -0.98
C ASN A 78 1.29 -3.57 -0.05
N ARG A 79 2.60 -3.30 -0.11
CA ARG A 79 3.57 -3.94 0.80
C ARG A 79 3.32 -3.56 2.25
N MET A 80 3.16 -2.26 2.56
CA MET A 80 2.88 -1.80 3.93
C MET A 80 1.55 -2.33 4.46
N PHE A 81 0.51 -2.35 3.62
CA PHE A 81 -0.81 -2.88 3.97
C PHE A 81 -0.70 -4.33 4.44
N TRP A 82 -0.04 -5.19 3.69
CA TRP A 82 0.09 -6.60 4.07
C TRP A 82 1.02 -6.83 5.27
N MET A 83 2.04 -5.97 5.47
CA MET A 83 2.81 -5.97 6.72
C MET A 83 1.91 -5.72 7.94
N ARG A 84 1.01 -4.74 7.84
CA ARG A 84 0.08 -4.39 8.91
C ARG A 84 -0.98 -5.47 9.11
N ALA A 85 -1.61 -5.91 8.03
CA ALA A 85 -2.66 -6.91 8.08
C ALA A 85 -2.16 -8.20 8.76
N TYR A 86 -1.00 -8.71 8.34
CA TYR A 86 -0.42 -9.90 8.96
C TYR A 86 -0.16 -9.71 10.47
N THR A 87 0.51 -8.62 10.85
CA THR A 87 0.89 -8.41 12.25
C THR A 87 -0.32 -8.16 13.15
N GLU A 88 -1.35 -7.45 12.67
CA GLU A 88 -2.62 -7.30 13.41
C GLU A 88 -3.37 -8.63 13.57
N TRP A 89 -3.38 -9.48 12.54
CA TRP A 89 -4.03 -10.79 12.62
C TRP A 89 -3.36 -11.71 13.63
N VAL A 90 -2.03 -11.64 13.73
CA VAL A 90 -1.26 -12.31 14.79
C VAL A 90 -1.66 -11.76 16.17
N LYS A 91 -1.78 -10.43 16.32
CA LYS A 91 -2.13 -9.77 17.59
C LYS A 91 -3.50 -10.16 18.11
N ILE A 92 -4.50 -10.23 17.24
CA ILE A 92 -5.88 -10.58 17.61
C ILE A 92 -6.16 -12.09 17.53
N LYS A 93 -5.13 -12.92 17.28
CA LYS A 93 -5.21 -14.39 17.22
C LYS A 93 -6.24 -14.92 16.23
N ILE A 94 -6.29 -14.33 15.04
CA ILE A 94 -7.02 -14.89 13.89
C ILE A 94 -6.54 -16.35 13.64
N PRO A 95 -7.38 -17.26 13.10
CA PRO A 95 -6.93 -18.61 12.76
C PRO A 95 -5.63 -18.65 11.94
N GLU A 96 -4.75 -19.61 12.23
CA GLU A 96 -3.41 -19.68 11.61
C GLU A 96 -3.45 -19.76 10.08
N SER A 97 -4.45 -20.43 9.52
CA SER A 97 -4.68 -20.50 8.07
C SER A 97 -4.90 -19.13 7.44
N GLU A 98 -5.66 -18.26 8.09
CA GLU A 98 -5.89 -16.88 7.66
C GLU A 98 -4.64 -16.02 7.88
N GLN A 99 -3.95 -16.17 9.02
CA GLN A 99 -2.65 -15.52 9.23
C GLN A 99 -1.64 -15.86 8.13
N LEU A 100 -1.57 -17.14 7.71
CA LEU A 100 -0.72 -17.60 6.63
C LEU A 100 -1.08 -16.97 5.30
N MET A 101 -2.37 -16.74 5.02
CA MET A 101 -2.81 -16.03 3.83
C MET A 101 -2.28 -14.59 3.79
N ALA A 102 -2.44 -13.81 4.87
CA ALA A 102 -1.88 -12.46 4.92
C ALA A 102 -0.35 -12.46 4.83
N TYR A 103 0.31 -13.42 5.49
CA TYR A 103 1.77 -13.56 5.40
C TYR A 103 2.22 -13.81 3.95
N ASN A 104 1.55 -14.71 3.23
CA ASN A 104 1.87 -15.01 1.84
C ASN A 104 1.63 -13.80 0.93
N LYS A 105 0.55 -13.04 1.15
CA LYS A 105 0.32 -11.77 0.43
C LYS A 105 1.42 -10.74 0.71
N TYR A 106 1.90 -10.65 1.94
CA TYR A 106 3.06 -9.82 2.29
C TYR A 106 4.34 -10.26 1.57
N ILE A 107 4.59 -11.57 1.47
CA ILE A 107 5.75 -12.11 0.73
C ILE A 107 5.64 -11.72 -0.75
N THR A 108 4.50 -11.96 -1.39
CA THR A 108 4.28 -11.58 -2.79
C THR A 108 4.46 -10.07 -3.01
N ALA A 109 3.92 -9.22 -2.13
CA ALA A 109 4.10 -7.78 -2.24
C ALA A 109 5.59 -7.37 -2.06
N SER A 110 6.33 -8.07 -1.20
CA SER A 110 7.76 -7.84 -1.01
C SER A 110 8.60 -8.32 -2.20
N GLU A 111 8.20 -9.40 -2.87
CA GLU A 111 8.82 -9.88 -4.11
C GLU A 111 8.62 -8.89 -5.24
N ILE A 112 7.38 -8.42 -5.44
CA ILE A 112 7.05 -7.38 -6.42
C ILE A 112 7.89 -6.13 -6.18
N TRP A 113 7.92 -5.62 -4.94
CA TRP A 113 8.75 -4.48 -4.56
C TRP A 113 10.23 -4.70 -4.90
N SER A 114 10.77 -5.86 -4.50
CA SER A 114 12.19 -6.17 -4.72
C SER A 114 12.53 -6.28 -6.21
N SER A 115 11.62 -6.81 -7.02
CA SER A 115 11.79 -6.91 -8.48
C SER A 115 11.83 -5.55 -9.19
N GLN A 116 11.19 -4.53 -8.61
CA GLN A 116 11.09 -3.18 -9.18
C GLN A 116 12.11 -2.22 -8.58
N LEU A 117 12.83 -2.59 -7.52
CA LEU A 117 13.64 -1.68 -6.72
C LEU A 117 14.72 -0.95 -7.53
N MET A 118 15.43 -1.65 -8.41
CA MET A 118 16.43 -1.03 -9.28
C MET A 118 15.79 -0.02 -10.25
N ASN A 119 14.63 -0.36 -10.81
CA ASN A 119 13.90 0.56 -11.70
C ASN A 119 13.44 1.80 -10.94
N TYR A 120 13.05 1.66 -9.67
CA TYR A 120 12.71 2.82 -8.84
C TYR A 120 13.90 3.76 -8.65
N TYR A 121 15.10 3.23 -8.40
CA TYR A 121 16.29 4.08 -8.30
C TYR A 121 16.56 4.83 -9.60
N LEU A 122 16.54 4.13 -10.73
CA LEU A 122 16.78 4.72 -12.04
C LEU A 122 15.71 5.77 -12.40
N TRP A 123 14.44 5.48 -12.16
CA TRP A 123 13.35 6.40 -12.46
C TRP A 123 13.26 7.60 -11.51
N PHE A 124 13.72 7.46 -10.26
CA PHE A 124 13.86 8.62 -9.38
C PHE A 124 14.97 9.56 -9.86
N ASP A 125 16.08 9.05 -10.37
CA ASP A 125 17.11 9.89 -10.99
C ASP A 125 16.63 10.56 -12.27
N GLU A 126 15.92 9.81 -13.12
CA GLU A 126 15.45 10.29 -14.42
C GLU A 126 14.36 11.36 -14.26
N TYR A 127 13.34 11.08 -13.44
CA TYR A 127 12.16 11.95 -13.35
C TYR A 127 12.20 12.97 -12.22
N TYR A 128 13.08 12.77 -11.24
CA TYR A 128 13.24 13.67 -10.09
C TYR A 128 14.72 13.97 -9.78
N PRO A 129 15.52 14.42 -10.77
CA PRO A 129 16.94 14.69 -10.58
C PRO A 129 17.14 15.76 -9.50
N GLY A 130 18.14 15.55 -8.61
CA GLY A 130 18.51 16.49 -7.55
C GLY A 130 17.50 16.60 -6.39
N SER A 131 16.43 15.81 -6.39
CA SER A 131 15.39 15.88 -5.35
C SER A 131 15.76 15.21 -4.02
N GLY A 132 16.80 14.37 -4.00
CA GLY A 132 17.12 13.54 -2.84
C GLY A 132 16.22 12.30 -2.66
N LYS A 133 15.25 12.07 -3.56
CA LYS A 133 14.26 10.99 -3.43
C LYS A 133 14.87 9.60 -3.61
N ARG A 134 15.85 9.47 -4.51
CA ARG A 134 16.59 8.22 -4.68
C ARG A 134 17.34 7.86 -3.41
N GLU A 135 18.08 8.82 -2.84
CA GLU A 135 18.87 8.64 -1.63
C GLU A 135 17.96 8.31 -0.44
N LEU A 136 16.84 9.01 -0.30
CA LEU A 136 15.84 8.70 0.71
C LEU A 136 15.31 7.26 0.57
N LEU A 137 15.02 6.81 -0.66
CA LEU A 137 14.58 5.44 -0.90
C LEU A 137 15.67 4.42 -0.56
N GLN A 138 16.88 4.64 -1.08
CA GLN A 138 18.00 3.69 -1.03
C GLN A 138 18.61 3.58 0.36
N GLU A 139 18.80 4.70 1.05
CA GLU A 139 19.59 4.78 2.29
C GLU A 139 18.72 4.79 3.54
N THR A 140 17.44 5.16 3.43
CA THR A 140 16.53 5.25 4.58
C THR A 140 15.40 4.22 4.51
N ILE A 141 14.55 4.31 3.47
CA ILE A 141 13.32 3.51 3.40
C ILE A 141 13.64 2.02 3.20
N GLN A 142 14.49 1.69 2.23
CA GLN A 142 14.79 0.29 1.92
C GLN A 142 15.44 -0.46 3.10
N PRO A 143 16.43 0.08 3.82
CA PRO A 143 16.96 -0.55 5.03
C PRO A 143 15.91 -0.75 6.13
N LYS A 144 15.04 0.24 6.38
CA LYS A 144 13.93 0.11 7.34
C LYS A 144 12.96 -1.01 6.95
N LEU A 145 12.57 -1.08 5.67
CA LEU A 145 11.71 -2.14 5.15
C LEU A 145 12.34 -3.54 5.29
N VAL A 146 13.65 -3.67 5.10
CA VAL A 146 14.38 -4.92 5.37
C VAL A 146 14.35 -5.26 6.86
N GLY A 147 14.56 -4.28 7.74
CA GLY A 147 14.46 -4.46 9.20
C GLY A 147 13.09 -4.95 9.64
N ILE A 148 12.03 -4.29 9.16
CA ILE A 148 10.63 -4.70 9.39
C ILE A 148 10.40 -6.13 8.89
N GLY A 149 10.88 -6.46 7.69
CA GLY A 149 10.71 -7.79 7.13
C GLY A 149 11.38 -8.90 7.97
N ARG A 150 12.53 -8.61 8.58
CA ARG A 150 13.18 -9.53 9.55
C ARG A 150 12.34 -9.67 10.82
N ALA A 151 11.79 -8.58 11.35
CA ALA A 151 10.95 -8.61 12.54
C ALA A 151 9.65 -9.41 12.31
N ILE A 152 8.98 -9.21 11.18
CA ILE A 152 7.81 -9.98 10.75
C ILE A 152 8.13 -11.46 10.62
N ARG A 153 9.27 -11.82 10.00
CA ARG A 153 9.70 -13.21 9.87
C ARG A 153 9.95 -13.85 11.25
N ARG A 154 10.59 -13.13 12.18
CA ARG A 154 10.78 -13.60 13.55
C ARG A 154 9.47 -13.75 14.30
N LEU A 155 8.52 -12.84 14.10
CA LEU A 155 7.18 -12.94 14.68
C LEU A 155 6.50 -14.23 14.22
N ARG A 156 6.55 -14.54 12.91
CA ARG A 156 5.97 -15.78 12.35
C ARG A 156 6.52 -17.05 12.98
N PHE A 157 7.85 -17.16 13.06
CA PHE A 157 8.48 -18.41 13.48
C PHE A 157 8.52 -18.60 15.00
N ASN A 158 8.36 -17.53 15.77
CA ASN A 158 8.45 -17.57 17.23
C ASN A 158 7.13 -17.28 17.94
N SER A 159 6.01 -17.04 17.23
CA SER A 159 4.74 -16.65 17.85
C SER A 159 4.20 -17.73 18.78
N SER A 160 4.37 -19.01 18.46
CA SER A 160 3.91 -20.13 19.29
C SER A 160 4.75 -20.38 20.54
N SER A 161 5.96 -19.81 20.63
CA SER A 161 6.92 -20.04 21.73
C SER A 161 7.05 -18.86 22.68
N ILE A 162 6.27 -17.80 22.50
CA ILE A 162 6.32 -16.59 23.32
C ILE A 162 4.94 -16.28 23.93
N SER A 163 4.95 -15.54 25.04
CA SER A 163 3.71 -15.11 25.69
C SER A 163 2.93 -14.10 24.85
N ASP A 164 1.61 -14.07 25.02
CA ASP A 164 0.72 -13.12 24.34
C ASP A 164 1.15 -11.66 24.54
N SER A 165 1.55 -11.30 25.75
CA SER A 165 2.05 -9.96 26.07
C SER A 165 3.26 -9.57 25.20
N LEU A 166 4.15 -10.53 24.91
CA LEU A 166 5.31 -10.30 24.07
C LEU A 166 4.95 -10.29 22.58
N ILE A 167 3.94 -11.05 22.15
CA ILE A 167 3.37 -10.95 20.80
C ILE A 167 2.86 -9.54 20.56
N ILE A 168 2.01 -9.03 21.46
CA ILE A 168 1.42 -7.69 21.38
C ILE A 168 2.52 -6.62 21.30
N ALA A 169 3.50 -6.66 22.21
CA ALA A 169 4.61 -5.71 22.22
C ALA A 169 5.43 -5.75 20.91
N ARG A 170 5.67 -6.93 20.35
CA ARG A 170 6.37 -7.08 19.06
C ARG A 170 5.55 -6.55 17.90
N VAL A 171 4.24 -6.80 17.88
CA VAL A 171 3.35 -6.27 16.84
C VAL A 171 3.32 -4.75 16.91
N ASP A 172 3.14 -4.17 18.09
CA ASP A 172 3.11 -2.70 18.26
C ASP A 172 4.45 -2.07 17.83
N SER A 173 5.57 -2.69 18.17
CA SER A 173 6.89 -2.26 17.70
C SER A 173 7.01 -2.31 16.17
N ILE A 174 6.53 -3.38 15.52
CA ILE A 174 6.52 -3.49 14.05
C ILE A 174 5.62 -2.42 13.43
N GLN A 175 4.42 -2.18 13.99
CA GLN A 175 3.48 -1.17 13.50
C GLN A 175 4.07 0.23 13.57
N ASN A 176 4.80 0.56 14.64
CA ASN A 176 5.51 1.82 14.77
C ASN A 176 6.60 1.98 13.69
N LEU A 177 7.38 0.94 13.42
CA LEU A 177 8.36 0.97 12.34
C LEU A 177 7.71 1.16 10.97
N VAL A 178 6.54 0.54 10.72
CA VAL A 178 5.78 0.74 9.48
C VAL A 178 5.22 2.16 9.40
N ASN A 179 4.78 2.76 10.51
CA ASN A 179 4.36 4.16 10.57
C ASN A 179 5.53 5.10 10.20
N ASP A 180 6.71 4.86 10.76
CA ASP A 180 7.90 5.65 10.47
C ASP A 180 8.27 5.59 8.98
N VAL A 181 8.23 4.40 8.37
CA VAL A 181 8.47 4.23 6.93
C VAL A 181 7.38 4.91 6.10
N ASN A 182 6.12 4.84 6.52
CA ASN A 182 5.02 5.52 5.84
C ASN A 182 5.22 7.04 5.81
N ASN A 183 5.72 7.61 6.91
CA ASN A 183 6.08 9.03 6.97
C ASN A 183 7.19 9.37 5.97
N ASP A 184 8.22 8.53 5.86
CA ASP A 184 9.28 8.72 4.86
C ASP A 184 8.74 8.64 3.42
N PHE A 185 7.78 7.74 3.15
CA PHE A 185 7.14 7.66 1.83
C PHE A 185 6.36 8.93 1.48
N TYR A 186 5.72 9.59 2.44
CA TYR A 186 5.08 10.88 2.19
C TYR A 186 6.08 11.95 1.73
N LEU A 187 7.33 11.92 2.22
CA LEU A 187 8.38 12.83 1.75
C LEU A 187 8.77 12.57 0.28
N ILE A 188 8.69 11.31 -0.17
CA ILE A 188 8.88 10.96 -1.59
C ILE A 188 7.72 11.47 -2.45
N VAL A 189 6.49 11.36 -1.95
CA VAL A 189 5.28 11.74 -2.71
C VAL A 189 5.08 13.25 -2.74
N ASP A 190 5.46 13.96 -1.67
CA ASP A 190 5.34 15.42 -1.61
C ASP A 190 6.22 16.09 -2.68
N GLN A 191 5.57 16.82 -3.58
CA GLN A 191 6.20 17.48 -4.71
C GLN A 191 6.90 18.80 -4.31
N LYS A 192 6.59 19.34 -3.12
CA LYS A 192 7.10 20.65 -2.68
C LYS A 192 8.58 20.64 -2.28
N GLN A 193 9.17 19.50 -1.95
CA GLN A 193 10.58 19.43 -1.56
C GLN A 193 11.55 19.54 -2.74
N SER A 194 11.12 19.23 -3.97
CA SER A 194 11.98 19.30 -5.17
C SER A 194 12.40 20.72 -5.55
N ALA A 195 11.72 21.76 -5.05
CA ALA A 195 11.98 23.15 -5.45
C ALA A 195 12.88 23.92 -4.48
N LYS A 196 13.16 23.39 -3.27
CA LYS A 196 13.74 24.20 -2.18
C LYS A 196 15.26 24.07 -1.98
N ARG A 197 15.97 23.36 -2.86
CA ARG A 197 17.45 23.20 -2.79
C ARG A 197 18.22 23.90 -3.93
N LEU A 198 17.56 24.73 -4.74
CA LEU A 198 18.17 25.49 -5.86
C LEU A 198 18.22 27.01 -5.62
N LEU A 199 18.17 27.45 -4.37
CA LEU A 199 18.49 28.82 -3.94
C LEU A 199 19.41 28.75 -2.72
#